data_AF-A0A437SSU6-F1
#
_entry.id   AF-A0A437SSU6-F1
#
_cell.length_a   1.000
_cell.length_b   1.000
_cell.length_c   1.000
_cell.angle_alpha   90.00
_cell.angle_beta   90.00
_cell.angle_gamma   90.00
#
_symmetry.space_group_name_H-M   'P 1'
#
loop_
_entity.id
_entity.type
_entity.pdbx_description
1 polymer ?
#
loop_
_entity_poly.entity_id
_entity_poly.type
_entity_poly.pdbx_seq_one_letter_code
_entity_poly.pdbx_strand_id
1 'polypeptide(L)'
;MRRYIPVDVDDLPDIFDITIAGGVYTFRVDYNEVADFYSVSIWDADANLLLNQQPLILGELVGYDLLDQRLPRVDIRVMDESYKAKDAGKGNFGETVQMYLDVIDPLGSETGDPTIKPLGYDPDEPTDDYTDEEVSS
;
A
#
# COMPACT_ATOMS: atom_id res chain seq x y z
N MET A 1 12.81 3.24 -3.11
CA MET A 1 11.78 3.97 -2.41
C MET A 1 10.51 3.13 -2.43
N ARG A 2 9.89 2.92 -1.27
CA ARG A 2 8.60 2.20 -1.24
C ARG A 2 7.53 3.09 -1.87
N ARG A 3 6.58 2.49 -2.59
CA ARG A 3 5.45 3.24 -3.17
C ARG A 3 4.51 3.65 -2.04
N TYR A 4 4.32 4.95 -1.86
CA TYR A 4 3.36 5.49 -0.90
C TYR A 4 2.03 5.84 -1.57
N ILE A 5 0.98 5.90 -0.76
CA ILE A 5 -0.35 6.37 -1.14
C ILE A 5 -0.37 7.88 -0.88
N PRO A 6 -0.57 8.73 -1.91
CA PRO A 6 -0.56 10.17 -1.74
C PRO A 6 -1.85 10.61 -1.03
N VAL A 7 -1.73 11.08 0.20
CA VAL A 7 -2.84 11.68 0.95
C VAL A 7 -2.62 13.19 1.05
N ASP A 8 -3.63 13.97 0.71
CA ASP A 8 -3.65 15.41 0.91
C ASP A 8 -4.13 15.74 2.33
N VAL A 9 -3.20 16.06 3.23
CA VAL A 9 -3.52 16.41 4.62
C VAL A 9 -4.00 17.86 4.78
N ASP A 10 -3.89 18.68 3.74
CA ASP A 10 -4.34 20.08 3.76
C ASP A 10 -5.82 20.23 3.35
N ASP A 11 -6.40 19.22 2.67
CA ASP A 11 -7.82 19.19 2.24
C ASP A 11 -8.56 17.95 2.76
N LEU A 12 -8.95 17.98 4.05
CA LEU A 12 -9.62 16.87 4.71
C LEU A 12 -11.15 17.07 4.82
N PRO A 13 -11.97 16.00 4.63
CA PRO A 13 -11.55 14.63 4.35
C PRO A 13 -11.05 14.46 2.91
N ASP A 14 -9.90 13.83 2.77
CA ASP A 14 -9.31 13.53 1.46
C ASP A 14 -9.94 12.25 0.93
N ILE A 15 -10.53 12.32 -0.27
CA ILE A 15 -11.23 11.21 -0.91
C ILE A 15 -10.71 11.05 -2.32
N PHE A 16 -10.15 9.88 -2.62
CA PHE A 16 -9.55 9.60 -3.91
C PHE A 16 -9.66 8.13 -4.28
N ASP A 17 -9.63 7.87 -5.58
CA ASP A 17 -9.56 6.52 -6.13
C ASP A 17 -8.10 6.12 -6.39
N ILE A 18 -7.78 4.88 -6.07
CA ILE A 18 -6.45 4.31 -6.30
C ILE A 18 -6.56 2.88 -6.84
N THR A 19 -5.71 2.57 -7.84
CA THR A 19 -5.57 1.20 -8.34
C THR A 19 -4.44 0.48 -7.60
N ILE A 20 -4.77 -0.60 -6.88
CA ILE A 20 -3.82 -1.44 -6.15
C ILE A 20 -3.98 -2.89 -6.61
N ALA A 21 -2.90 -3.51 -7.08
CA ALA A 21 -2.89 -4.91 -7.56
C ALA A 21 -4.02 -5.26 -8.56
N GLY A 22 -4.37 -4.31 -9.44
CA GLY A 22 -5.42 -4.48 -10.45
C GLY A 22 -6.85 -4.23 -9.97
N GLY A 23 -7.07 -4.01 -8.66
CA GLY A 23 -8.35 -3.56 -8.10
C GLY A 23 -8.41 -2.04 -7.97
N VAL A 24 -9.59 -1.47 -8.18
CA VAL A 24 -9.87 -0.04 -7.90
C VAL A 24 -10.52 0.06 -6.52
N TYR A 25 -10.00 0.97 -5.71
CA TYR A 25 -10.50 1.24 -4.36
C TYR A 25 -10.67 2.73 -4.17
N THR A 26 -11.72 3.11 -3.47
CA THR A 26 -11.90 4.49 -3.00
C THR A 26 -11.40 4.57 -1.56
N PHE A 27 -10.46 5.47 -1.32
CA PHE A 27 -9.94 5.77 0.02
C PHE A 27 -10.58 7.07 0.50
N ARG A 28 -10.91 7.11 1.78
CA ARG A 28 -11.24 8.34 2.50
C ARG A 28 -10.35 8.43 3.73
N VAL A 29 -9.64 9.54 3.87
CA VAL A 29 -8.85 9.84 5.05
C VAL A 29 -9.51 10.99 5.81
N ASP A 30 -9.80 10.76 7.09
CA ASP A 30 -10.33 11.75 8.01
C ASP A 30 -9.29 12.03 9.11
N TYR A 31 -9.33 13.23 9.71
CA TYR A 31 -8.49 13.59 10.86
C TYR A 31 -9.33 13.89 12.09
N ASN A 32 -8.89 13.38 13.24
CA ASN A 32 -9.49 13.64 14.54
C ASN A 32 -8.66 14.66 15.32
N GLU A 33 -9.12 15.91 15.39
CA GLU A 33 -8.41 16.99 16.08
C GLU A 33 -8.35 16.82 17.61
N VAL A 34 -9.27 16.05 18.21
CA VAL A 34 -9.35 15.89 19.67
C VAL A 34 -8.28 14.93 20.17
N ALA A 35 -8.04 13.85 19.42
CA ALA A 35 -7.15 12.77 19.80
C ALA A 35 -5.86 12.70 18.94
N ASP A 36 -5.72 13.61 17.98
CA ASP A 36 -4.56 13.75 17.07
C ASP A 36 -4.19 12.45 16.34
N PHE A 37 -5.15 11.92 15.58
CA PHE A 37 -4.91 10.77 14.71
C PHE A 37 -5.69 10.87 13.40
N TYR A 38 -5.15 10.27 12.36
CA TYR A 38 -5.83 10.06 11.09
C TYR A 38 -6.52 8.71 11.06
N SER A 39 -7.62 8.60 10.32
CA SER A 39 -8.31 7.34 10.09
C SER A 39 -8.61 7.15 8.63
N VAL A 40 -8.61 5.90 8.17
CA VAL A 40 -8.91 5.54 6.79
C VAL A 40 -10.17 4.70 6.70
N SER A 41 -10.97 4.98 5.68
CA SER A 41 -12.07 4.13 5.23
C SER A 41 -11.82 3.73 3.78
N ILE A 42 -12.16 2.48 3.43
CA ILE A 42 -11.89 1.91 2.12
C ILE A 42 -13.19 1.30 1.58
N TRP A 43 -13.49 1.61 0.32
CA TRP A 43 -14.57 1.00 -0.45
C TRP A 43 -14.01 0.25 -1.67
N ASP A 44 -14.72 -0.77 -2.11
CA ASP A 44 -14.46 -1.41 -3.41
C ASP A 44 -14.99 -0.56 -4.58
N ALA A 45 -14.70 -1.01 -5.80
CA ALA A 45 -15.15 -0.36 -7.04
C ALA A 45 -16.68 -0.28 -7.18
N ASP A 46 -17.43 -1.12 -6.46
CA ASP A 46 -18.89 -1.15 -6.45
C ASP A 46 -19.48 -0.31 -5.29
N ALA A 47 -18.64 0.50 -4.63
CA ALA A 47 -18.99 1.34 -3.48
C ALA A 47 -19.45 0.57 -2.23
N ASN A 48 -19.07 -0.71 -2.08
CA ASN A 48 -19.26 -1.44 -0.84
C ASN A 48 -18.14 -1.08 0.16
N LEU A 49 -18.54 -0.76 1.38
CA LEU A 49 -17.61 -0.47 2.47
C LEU A 49 -16.86 -1.75 2.87
N LEU A 50 -15.53 -1.70 2.80
CA LEU A 50 -14.62 -2.80 3.19
C LEU A 50 -13.99 -2.54 4.55
N LEU A 51 -13.55 -1.30 4.78
CA LEU A 51 -12.90 -0.86 6.00
C LEU A 51 -13.51 0.46 6.45
N ASN A 52 -13.81 0.59 7.74
CA ASN A 52 -14.49 1.76 8.29
C ASN A 52 -13.66 2.44 9.37
N GLN A 53 -13.24 3.69 9.11
CA GLN A 53 -12.58 4.59 10.04
C GLN A 53 -11.50 3.93 10.92
N GLN A 54 -10.66 3.08 10.33
CA GLN A 54 -9.56 2.47 11.06
C GLN A 54 -8.50 3.53 11.37
N PRO A 55 -8.08 3.69 12.63
CA PRO A 55 -6.98 4.59 12.98
C PRO A 55 -5.67 4.18 12.30
N LEU A 56 -4.95 5.17 11.77
CA LEU A 56 -3.63 4.99 11.18
C LEU A 56 -2.59 5.03 12.30
N ILE A 57 -2.09 3.86 12.70
CA ILE A 57 -1.13 3.70 13.79
C ILE A 57 0.26 3.47 13.22
N LEU A 58 1.24 4.25 13.67
CA LEU A 58 2.63 4.13 13.23
C LEU A 58 3.18 2.70 13.47
N GLY A 59 3.68 2.08 12.41
CA GLY A 59 4.25 0.74 12.39
C GLY A 59 3.24 -0.37 12.08
N GLU A 60 1.93 -0.08 12.12
CA GLU A 60 0.89 -1.07 11.89
C GLU A 60 0.47 -1.19 10.43
N LEU A 61 -0.13 -2.33 10.12
CA LEU A 61 -0.78 -2.61 8.85
C LEU A 61 -2.22 -2.07 8.88
N VAL A 62 -2.72 -1.64 7.73
CA VAL A 62 -4.13 -1.25 7.55
C VAL A 62 -4.94 -2.49 7.17
N GLY A 63 -6.07 -2.70 7.85
CA GLY A 63 -7.01 -3.79 7.56
C GLY A 63 -6.53 -5.21 7.91
N TYR A 64 -5.40 -5.37 8.60
CA TYR A 64 -4.81 -6.68 8.90
C TYR A 64 -5.67 -7.58 9.81
N ASP A 65 -6.56 -6.97 10.58
CA ASP A 65 -7.46 -7.63 11.51
C ASP A 65 -8.76 -8.11 10.84
N LEU A 66 -9.00 -7.71 9.59
CA LEU A 66 -10.17 -8.10 8.81
C LEU A 66 -9.85 -9.24 7.85
N LEU A 67 -10.62 -10.32 7.96
CA LEU A 67 -10.59 -11.45 7.02
C LEU A 67 -11.50 -11.19 5.81
N ASP A 68 -11.42 -10.00 5.19
CA ASP A 68 -12.18 -9.68 3.97
C ASP A 68 -11.29 -9.87 2.73
N GLN A 69 -11.63 -10.85 1.91
CA GLN A 69 -10.89 -11.18 0.67
C GLN A 69 -10.98 -10.08 -0.39
N ARG A 70 -11.89 -9.12 -0.22
CA ARG A 70 -12.07 -7.97 -1.12
C ARG A 70 -11.12 -6.83 -0.80
N LEU A 71 -10.47 -6.83 0.37
CA LEU A 71 -9.42 -5.86 0.67
C LEU A 71 -8.25 -6.04 -0.32
N PRO A 72 -7.46 -4.97 -0.54
CA PRO A 72 -6.25 -5.08 -1.33
C PRO A 72 -5.38 -6.24 -0.85
N ARG A 73 -4.98 -7.12 -1.76
CA ARG A 73 -4.07 -8.25 -1.45
C ARG A 73 -2.66 -7.80 -1.07
N VAL A 74 -2.38 -6.52 -1.26
CA VAL A 74 -1.11 -5.88 -0.93
C VAL A 74 -1.24 -5.26 0.43
N ASP A 75 -0.31 -5.61 1.33
CA ASP A 75 -0.21 -5.03 2.65
C ASP A 75 0.05 -3.52 2.56
N ILE A 76 -0.67 -2.74 3.36
CA ILE A 76 -0.49 -1.29 3.47
C ILE A 76 0.00 -1.01 4.88
N ARG A 77 1.18 -0.39 5.02
CA ARG A 77 1.80 -0.08 6.31
C ARG A 77 1.90 1.42 6.53
N VAL A 78 1.51 1.88 7.71
CA VAL A 78 1.77 3.26 8.15
C VAL A 78 3.18 3.31 8.71
N MET A 79 4.10 4.04 8.09
CA MET A 79 5.50 4.10 8.55
C MET A 79 6.21 5.39 8.14
N ASP A 80 7.38 5.59 8.72
CA ASP A 80 8.38 6.60 8.33
C ASP A 80 9.63 5.86 7.87
N GLU A 81 10.11 6.14 6.65
CA GLU A 81 11.32 5.51 6.09
C GLU A 81 12.58 5.83 6.91
N SER A 82 12.60 6.93 7.65
CA SER A 82 13.72 7.34 8.50
C SER A 82 13.70 6.71 9.90
N TYR A 83 12.59 6.07 10.29
CA TYR A 83 12.36 5.46 11.60
C TYR A 83 12.56 6.42 12.79
N LYS A 84 12.29 7.71 12.60
CA LYS A 84 12.43 8.75 13.64
C LYS A 84 11.10 9.21 14.20
N ALA A 85 10.02 9.06 13.43
CA ALA A 85 8.68 9.35 13.90
C ALA A 85 8.32 8.50 15.13
N LYS A 86 7.52 9.08 16.03
CA LYS A 86 7.02 8.41 17.25
C LYS A 86 5.50 8.20 17.23
N ASP A 87 4.82 8.91 16.35
CA ASP A 87 3.38 8.86 16.14
C ASP A 87 3.08 9.16 14.67
N ALA A 88 1.82 8.97 14.29
CA ALA A 88 1.27 9.32 12.98
C ALA A 88 0.26 10.49 13.10
N GLY A 89 0.50 11.42 14.03
CA GLY A 89 -0.36 12.58 14.24
C GLY A 89 -0.13 13.68 13.20
N LYS A 90 -0.78 14.83 13.39
CA LYS A 90 -0.76 15.96 12.43
C LYS A 90 0.64 16.50 12.12
N GLY A 91 1.56 16.41 13.08
CA GLY A 91 2.94 16.88 12.89
C GLY A 91 3.82 15.95 12.04
N ASN A 92 3.38 14.72 11.75
CA ASN A 92 4.20 13.70 11.10
C ASN A 92 3.55 13.13 9.84
N PHE A 93 2.24 12.84 9.87
CA PHE A 93 1.53 12.23 8.76
C PHE A 93 1.35 13.22 7.60
N GLY A 94 1.62 12.77 6.37
CA GLY A 94 1.66 13.63 5.18
C GLY A 94 3.04 14.25 4.88
N GLU A 95 3.94 14.28 5.88
CA GLU A 95 5.31 14.80 5.71
C GLU A 95 6.37 13.70 5.81
N THR A 96 6.48 13.07 6.98
CA THR A 96 7.51 12.06 7.30
C THR A 96 6.92 10.67 7.46
N VAL A 97 5.66 10.58 7.90
CA VAL A 97 4.89 9.35 8.00
C VAL A 97 3.89 9.29 6.85
N GLN A 98 3.83 8.16 6.17
CA GLN A 98 2.88 7.91 5.08
C GLN A 98 2.32 6.49 5.15
N MET A 99 1.26 6.24 4.38
CA MET A 99 0.83 4.87 4.06
C MET A 99 1.66 4.34 2.89
N TYR A 100 2.41 3.27 3.13
CA TYR A 100 3.24 2.60 2.15
C TYR A 100 2.64 1.27 1.75
N LEU A 101 2.72 0.94 0.46
CA LEU A 101 2.47 -0.42 0.01
C LEU A 101 3.68 -1.27 0.44
N ASP A 102 3.48 -2.21 1.38
CA ASP A 102 4.51 -3.13 1.90
C ASP A 102 4.76 -4.29 0.92
N VAL A 103 4.91 -3.94 -0.36
CA VAL A 103 5.47 -4.83 -1.37
C VAL A 103 6.98 -4.70 -1.23
N ILE A 104 7.59 -5.64 -0.52
CA ILE A 104 9.00 -5.94 -0.76
C ILE A 104 9.01 -6.60 -2.12
N ASP A 105 9.46 -5.89 -3.15
CA ASP A 105 9.73 -6.54 -4.43
C ASP A 105 10.69 -7.72 -4.15
N PRO A 106 10.27 -8.99 -4.32
CA PRO A 106 11.13 -10.14 -4.09
C PRO A 106 12.37 -10.11 -5.00
N LEU A 107 12.32 -9.32 -6.08
CA LEU A 107 13.33 -9.12 -7.09
C LEU A 107 14.04 -7.76 -6.99
N GLY A 108 13.63 -6.87 -6.07
CA GLY A 108 14.30 -5.59 -5.83
C GLY A 108 14.32 -4.63 -7.04
N SER A 109 13.27 -4.55 -7.83
CA SER A 109 13.15 -3.57 -8.91
C SER A 109 12.80 -2.19 -8.37
N GLU A 110 13.84 -1.42 -8.06
CA GLU A 110 13.78 0.04 -8.17
C GLU A 110 14.21 0.52 -9.56
N THR A 111 14.15 -0.32 -10.59
CA THR A 111 14.89 -0.04 -11.82
C THR A 111 14.07 -0.37 -13.06
N GLY A 112 13.76 0.68 -13.84
CA GLY A 112 13.27 0.57 -15.22
C GLY A 112 14.35 0.11 -16.22
N ASP A 113 15.41 -0.57 -15.75
CA ASP A 113 16.51 -1.11 -16.56
C ASP A 113 16.39 -2.64 -16.63
N PRO A 114 16.08 -3.20 -17.81
CA PRO A 114 15.88 -4.63 -17.99
C PRO A 114 17.18 -5.46 -17.87
N THR A 115 18.32 -4.85 -17.58
CA THR A 115 19.62 -5.55 -17.51
C THR A 115 20.03 -5.98 -16.11
N ILE A 116 19.28 -5.61 -15.06
CA ILE A 116 19.63 -5.99 -13.69
C ILE A 116 19.02 -7.36 -13.34
N LYS A 117 19.88 -8.28 -12.89
CA LYS A 117 19.52 -9.65 -12.48
C LYS A 117 19.04 -9.68 -11.03
N PRO A 118 17.91 -10.33 -10.73
CA PRO A 118 17.33 -10.33 -9.39
C PRO A 118 18.10 -11.19 -8.38
N LEU A 119 17.85 -10.96 -7.09
CA LEU A 119 18.38 -11.79 -6.01
C LEU A 119 17.80 -13.21 -6.11
N GLY A 120 18.69 -14.20 -6.25
CA GLY A 120 18.30 -15.59 -6.53
C GLY A 120 18.45 -16.01 -8.00
N TYR A 121 18.86 -15.10 -8.90
CA TYR A 121 19.26 -15.48 -10.26
C TYR A 121 20.48 -16.39 -10.22
N ASP A 122 20.27 -17.67 -10.50
CA ASP A 122 21.33 -18.63 -10.78
C ASP A 122 21.53 -18.70 -12.30
N PRO A 123 22.70 -18.29 -12.85
CA PRO A 123 22.96 -18.39 -14.28
C PRO A 123 22.94 -19.83 -14.82
N ASP A 124 23.03 -20.82 -13.93
CA ASP A 124 22.99 -22.25 -14.26
C ASP A 124 21.60 -22.87 -14.03
N GLU A 125 20.63 -22.11 -13.49
CA GLU A 125 19.23 -22.53 -13.45
C GLU A 125 18.69 -22.47 -14.89
N PRO A 126 18.20 -23.60 -15.44
CA PRO A 126 17.59 -23.58 -16.76
C PRO A 126 16.40 -22.62 -16.70
N THR A 127 16.35 -21.67 -17.63
CA THR A 127 15.15 -20.85 -17.82
C THR A 127 14.02 -21.80 -18.18
N ASP A 128 13.15 -22.11 -17.21
CA ASP A 128 11.96 -22.91 -17.48
C ASP A 128 11.04 -22.03 -18.34
N ASP A 129 10.91 -22.39 -19.61
CA ASP A 129 10.17 -21.65 -20.62
C ASP A 129 8.67 -21.91 -20.55
N TYR A 130 8.10 -22.03 -19.34
CA TYR A 130 6.65 -22.01 -19.16
C TYR A 130 6.10 -20.59 -19.41
N THR A 131 6.36 -20.05 -20.60
CA THR A 131 5.37 -19.25 -21.30
C THR A 131 4.15 -20.15 -21.46
N ASP A 132 3.09 -19.86 -20.70
CA ASP A 132 1.72 -20.34 -20.94
C ASP A 132 1.20 -19.78 -22.29
N GLU A 133 1.87 -20.13 -23.39
CA GLU A 133 1.26 -20.15 -24.72
C GLU A 133 0.92 -21.62 -25.01
N GLU A 134 -0.33 -21.86 -25.44
CA GLU A 134 -0.95 -23.15 -25.79
C GLU A 134 -1.83 -23.83 -24.71
N VAL A 135 -2.85 -23.12 -24.21
CA VAL A 135 -4.19 -23.75 -24.08
C VAL A 135 -5.25 -22.93 -24.82
N SER A 136 -5.17 -22.97 -26.15
CA SER A 136 -6.33 -22.75 -27.02
C SER A 136 -6.53 -23.98 -27.89
N SER A 137 -7.36 -24.91 -27.42
CA SER A 137 -7.98 -25.94 -28.26
C SER A 137 -9.48 -25.73 -28.30
#